data_AF-A0A3Q3XEY8-F1
#
_entry.id   AF-A0A3Q3XEY8-F1
#
_cell.length_a   1.000
_cell.length_b   1.000
_cell.length_c   1.000
_cell.angle_alpha   90.00
_cell.angle_beta   90.00
_cell.angle_gamma   90.00
#
_symmetry.space_group_name_H-M   'P 1'
#
loop_
_entity.id
_entity.type
_entity.pdbx_description
1 polymer ?
#
loop_
_entity_poly.entity_id
_entity_poly.type
_entity_poly.pdbx_seq_one_letter_code
_entity_poly.pdbx_strand_id
1 'polypeptide(L)'
;MNPQCARCGKVVYPTERVSCLDKNWHKGCFHCEVCKMTLNMKNYKGYDKKPYCNAHYPKTSFTIVADTPENLRLRQQSELQSQVKYKKDFEESKGRGFSIVSDTPEMQRLRRTQEQISIAKYHEDFERARGRGSTPGLEDPSMERETQCDVSPSFCLQRVYRALYDYAAQDHDEVSFRDGDVIVNAQPIDEGWMYGTVQRTGKSGMLPANYVECCN
;
A
#
# COMPACT_ATOMS: atom_id res chain seq x y z
N MET A 1 33.76 -43.05 44.02
CA MET A 1 32.33 -43.12 44.40
C MET A 1 31.60 -44.05 43.47
N ASN A 2 30.70 -44.89 44.01
CA ASN A 2 29.91 -45.80 43.19
C ASN A 2 28.85 -45.01 42.39
N PRO A 3 28.70 -45.26 41.08
CA PRO A 3 27.76 -44.52 40.26
C PRO A 3 26.32 -44.81 40.73
N GLN A 4 25.55 -43.74 40.98
CA GLN A 4 24.15 -43.83 41.40
C GLN A 4 23.21 -43.66 40.21
N CYS A 5 22.06 -44.33 40.26
CA CYS A 5 21.01 -44.20 39.27
C CYS A 5 20.29 -42.86 39.45
N ALA A 6 20.21 -42.07 38.40
CA ALA A 6 19.52 -40.78 38.40
C ALA A 6 18.02 -40.84 38.75
N ARG A 7 17.43 -42.03 38.67
CA ARG A 7 16.01 -42.24 38.91
C ARG A 7 15.66 -42.78 40.29
N CYS A 8 16.33 -43.85 40.71
CA CYS A 8 16.02 -44.54 41.96
C CYS A 8 17.07 -44.27 43.06
N GLY A 9 18.15 -43.55 42.76
CA GLY A 9 19.23 -43.21 43.70
C GLY A 9 20.11 -44.39 44.11
N LYS A 10 19.75 -45.62 43.76
CA LYS A 10 20.52 -46.83 44.09
C LYS A 10 21.79 -46.94 43.25
N VAL A 11 22.79 -47.63 43.78
CA VAL A 11 24.05 -47.91 43.08
C VAL A 11 23.77 -48.72 41.80
N VAL A 12 24.44 -48.35 40.72
CA VAL A 12 24.36 -49.02 39.41
C VAL A 12 25.65 -49.81 39.20
N TYR A 13 25.52 -51.13 39.08
CA TYR A 13 26.66 -51.99 38.79
C TYR A 13 27.03 -51.94 37.29
N PRO A 14 28.31 -52.15 36.92
CA PRO A 14 28.77 -52.09 35.54
C PRO A 14 27.95 -52.93 34.55
N THR A 15 27.45 -54.10 34.96
CA THR A 15 26.65 -55.02 34.14
C THR A 15 25.29 -54.44 33.73
N GLU A 16 24.65 -53.66 34.60
CA GLU A 16 23.33 -53.08 34.38
C GLU A 16 23.37 -51.59 34.07
N ARG A 17 24.57 -51.03 33.94
CA ARG A 17 24.78 -49.60 33.75
C ARG A 17 24.44 -49.18 32.34
N VAL A 18 23.59 -48.16 32.27
CA VAL A 18 23.33 -47.37 31.07
C VAL A 18 23.77 -45.94 31.37
N SER A 19 24.78 -45.44 30.64
CA SER A 19 25.32 -44.10 30.81
C SER A 19 24.81 -43.21 29.68
N CYS A 20 23.92 -42.27 30.00
CA CYS A 20 23.28 -41.35 29.06
C CYS A 20 23.01 -40.00 29.74
N LEU A 21 23.10 -38.89 28.99
CA LEU A 21 22.80 -37.54 29.48
C LEU A 21 23.60 -37.17 30.74
N ASP A 22 24.89 -37.52 30.73
CA ASP A 22 25.86 -37.31 31.83
C ASP A 22 25.46 -37.96 33.16
N LYS A 23 24.55 -38.94 33.12
CA LYS A 23 24.03 -39.66 34.28
C LYS A 23 24.07 -41.16 34.06
N ASN A 24 24.09 -41.89 35.17
CA ASN A 24 23.99 -43.35 35.16
C ASN A 24 22.55 -43.78 35.48
N TRP A 25 22.11 -44.85 34.83
CA TRP A 25 20.77 -45.40 34.93
C TRP A 25 20.86 -46.93 34.97
N HIS A 26 19.93 -47.60 35.65
CA HIS A 26 19.72 -49.03 35.43
C HIS A 26 19.00 -49.28 34.10
N LYS A 27 19.27 -50.41 33.45
CA LYS A 27 18.54 -50.87 32.24
C LYS A 27 17.01 -50.80 32.40
N GLY A 28 16.49 -51.19 33.57
CA GLY A 28 15.04 -51.12 33.86
C GLY A 28 14.53 -49.74 34.32
N CYS A 29 15.41 -48.86 34.78
CA CYS A 29 15.03 -47.51 35.21
C CYS A 29 15.02 -46.50 34.06
N PHE A 30 15.66 -46.83 32.95
CA PHE A 30 15.74 -45.97 31.78
C PHE A 30 14.45 -46.04 30.96
N HIS A 31 13.56 -45.08 31.14
CA HIS A 31 12.25 -45.09 30.48
C HIS A 31 11.80 -43.68 30.09
N CYS A 32 10.85 -43.57 29.16
CA CYS A 32 10.30 -42.29 28.78
C CYS A 32 9.55 -41.61 29.94
N GLU A 33 9.81 -40.33 30.17
CA GLU A 33 9.09 -39.54 31.19
C GLU A 33 7.57 -39.53 30.99
N VAL A 34 7.12 -39.52 29.72
CA VAL A 34 5.70 -39.41 29.37
C VAL A 34 5.00 -40.77 29.41
N CYS A 35 5.49 -41.76 28.66
CA CYS A 35 4.80 -43.05 28.52
C CYS A 35 5.35 -44.17 29.41
N LYS A 36 6.40 -43.92 30.20
CA LYS A 36 7.04 -44.91 31.07
C LYS A 36 7.58 -46.16 30.36
N MET A 37 7.57 -46.19 29.03
CA MET A 37 8.13 -47.27 28.22
C MET A 37 9.64 -47.33 28.42
N THR A 38 10.18 -48.51 28.73
CA THR A 38 11.62 -48.73 28.86
C THR A 38 12.32 -48.40 27.55
N LEU A 39 13.26 -47.48 27.63
CA LEU A 39 14.06 -47.04 26.51
C LEU A 39 15.37 -47.83 26.50
N ASN A 40 16.04 -47.83 25.35
CA ASN A 40 17.36 -48.41 25.21
C ASN A 40 18.28 -47.37 24.56
N MET A 41 19.59 -47.58 24.61
CA MET A 41 20.60 -46.69 24.04
C MET A 41 20.31 -46.30 22.57
N LYS A 42 19.71 -47.21 21.80
CA LYS A 42 19.34 -46.99 20.39
C LYS A 42 18.03 -46.23 20.18
N ASN A 43 17.08 -46.32 21.12
CA ASN A 43 15.69 -45.87 20.93
C ASN A 43 15.33 -44.60 21.71
N TYR A 44 16.26 -44.04 22.49
CA TYR A 44 15.99 -42.85 23.28
C TYR A 44 16.34 -41.57 22.52
N LYS A 45 15.61 -40.51 22.82
CA LYS A 45 15.95 -39.13 22.48
C LYS A 45 16.09 -38.34 23.76
N GLY A 46 17.19 -37.61 23.91
CA GLY A 46 17.44 -36.79 25.09
C GLY A 46 16.92 -35.38 24.89
N TYR A 47 16.06 -34.91 25.78
CA TYR A 47 15.65 -33.50 25.84
C TYR A 47 15.76 -33.05 27.30
N ASP A 48 16.37 -31.89 27.55
CA ASP A 48 16.54 -31.33 28.90
C ASP A 48 17.05 -32.32 29.98
N LYS A 49 18.08 -33.10 29.63
CA LYS A 49 18.70 -34.14 30.49
C LYS A 49 17.73 -35.24 30.97
N LYS A 50 16.61 -35.45 30.27
CA LYS A 50 15.66 -36.54 30.49
C LYS A 50 15.48 -37.39 29.23
N PRO A 51 15.27 -38.71 29.38
CA PRO A 51 15.05 -39.61 28.24
C PRO A 51 13.58 -39.62 27.78
N TYR A 52 13.38 -39.46 26.48
CA TYR A 52 12.08 -39.52 25.80
C TYR A 52 12.08 -40.61 24.71
N CYS A 53 10.89 -41.16 24.39
CA CYS A 53 10.73 -42.01 23.22
C CYS A 53 10.63 -41.15 21.95
N ASN A 54 10.78 -41.76 20.77
CA ASN A 54 10.67 -41.06 19.49
C ASN A 54 9.32 -40.34 19.30
N ALA A 55 8.23 -40.85 19.89
CA ALA A 55 6.90 -40.23 19.79
C ALA A 55 6.72 -39.02 20.70
N HIS A 56 7.30 -39.04 21.91
CA HIS A 56 7.18 -37.97 22.91
C HIS A 56 8.39 -37.03 22.95
N TYR A 57 9.31 -37.14 21.98
CA TYR A 57 10.41 -36.21 21.85
C TYR A 57 9.87 -34.88 21.27
N PRO A 58 9.91 -33.78 22.04
CA PRO A 58 9.50 -32.49 21.52
C PRO A 58 10.48 -32.10 20.42
N LYS A 59 10.05 -32.27 19.16
CA LYS A 59 10.78 -31.76 18.02
C LYS A 59 10.70 -30.25 18.11
N THR A 60 11.82 -29.60 18.38
CA THR A 60 11.95 -28.15 18.28
C THR A 60 11.72 -27.78 16.81
N SER A 61 10.48 -27.47 16.45
CA SER A 61 10.22 -26.78 15.20
C SER A 61 10.73 -25.37 15.39
N PHE A 62 11.91 -25.09 14.83
CA PHE A 62 12.43 -23.73 14.76
C PHE A 62 11.47 -22.93 13.88
N THR A 63 10.52 -22.23 14.49
CA THR A 63 9.77 -21.18 13.81
C THR A 63 10.72 -20.01 13.65
N ILE A 64 10.92 -19.57 12.40
CA ILE A 64 11.62 -18.33 12.06
C ILE A 64 11.14 -17.23 13.01
N VAL A 65 12.07 -16.69 13.78
CA VAL A 65 11.84 -15.70 14.83
C VAL A 65 11.11 -14.50 14.22
N ALA A 66 9.84 -14.32 14.57
CA ALA A 66 9.01 -13.23 14.05
C ALA A 66 9.43 -11.86 14.60
N ASP A 67 10.12 -11.80 15.74
CA ASP A 67 10.41 -10.55 16.44
C ASP A 67 11.91 -10.22 16.46
N THR A 68 12.57 -10.26 15.30
CA THR A 68 13.78 -9.44 15.16
C THR A 68 13.36 -7.96 15.17
N PRO A 69 14.12 -7.06 15.83
CA PRO A 69 13.77 -5.64 15.90
C PRO A 69 13.71 -4.97 14.52
N GLU A 70 14.28 -5.60 13.50
CA GLU A 70 14.18 -5.20 12.10
C GLU A 70 12.79 -5.47 11.49
N ASN A 71 12.18 -6.64 11.77
CA ASN A 71 10.87 -7.00 11.25
C ASN A 71 9.77 -6.06 11.78
N LEU A 72 9.90 -5.65 13.06
CA LEU A 72 9.01 -4.67 13.68
C LEU A 72 9.09 -3.29 12.99
N ARG A 73 10.31 -2.87 12.59
CA ARG A 73 10.52 -1.58 11.92
C ARG A 73 9.93 -1.57 10.52
N LEU A 74 10.10 -2.66 9.76
CA LEU A 74 9.52 -2.80 8.42
C LEU A 74 7.99 -2.76 8.46
N ARG A 75 7.37 -3.43 9.45
CA ARG A 75 5.91 -3.40 9.63
C ARG A 75 5.39 -2.00 9.97
N GLN A 76 6.03 -1.29 10.91
CA GLN A 76 5.65 0.09 11.24
C GLN A 76 5.81 1.03 10.05
N GLN A 77 6.89 0.88 9.27
CA GLN A 77 7.11 1.68 8.06
C GLN A 77 6.04 1.40 6.99
N SER A 78 5.68 0.13 6.78
CA SER A 78 4.63 -0.27 5.83
C SER A 78 3.24 0.25 6.24
N GLU A 79 2.90 0.16 7.54
CA GLU A 79 1.65 0.71 8.08
C GLU A 79 1.55 2.23 7.89
N LEU A 80 2.66 2.95 8.10
CA LEU A 80 2.76 4.40 7.87
C LEU A 80 2.67 4.79 6.39
N GLN A 81 3.16 3.94 5.48
CA GLN A 81 3.08 4.17 4.04
C GLN A 81 1.72 3.81 3.44
N SER A 82 0.90 3.00 4.13
CA SER A 82 -0.41 2.62 3.62
C SER A 82 -1.40 3.80 3.63
N GLN A 83 -2.09 3.99 2.50
CA GLN A 83 -3.03 5.08 2.24
C GLN A 83 -4.23 5.15 3.22
N VAL A 84 -4.39 4.16 4.09
CA VAL A 84 -5.44 4.08 5.11
C VAL A 84 -5.30 5.18 6.16
N LYS A 85 -4.07 5.57 6.54
CA LYS A 85 -3.86 6.70 7.47
C LYS A 85 -4.23 8.04 6.81
N TYR A 86 -3.89 8.22 5.54
CA TYR A 86 -4.25 9.40 4.76
C TYR A 86 -5.76 9.55 4.56
N LYS A 87 -6.49 8.45 4.30
CA LYS A 87 -7.97 8.48 4.20
C LYS A 87 -8.64 8.69 5.55
N LYS A 88 -8.10 8.13 6.64
CA LYS A 88 -8.64 8.30 8.00
C LYS A 88 -8.47 9.74 8.51
N ASP A 89 -7.31 10.36 8.30
CA ASP A 89 -7.09 11.78 8.62
C ASP A 89 -7.98 12.70 7.75
N PHE A 90 -8.21 12.32 6.48
CA PHE A 90 -9.15 13.01 5.59
C PHE A 90 -10.61 12.89 6.02
N GLU A 91 -11.06 11.71 6.47
CA GLU A 91 -12.41 11.51 7.01
C GLU A 91 -12.59 12.17 8.39
N GLU A 92 -11.58 12.12 9.26
CA GLU A 92 -11.61 12.75 10.59
C GLU A 92 -11.61 14.29 10.50
N SER A 93 -10.93 14.86 9.49
CA SER A 93 -10.99 16.29 9.19
C SER A 93 -12.33 16.75 8.59
N LYS A 94 -13.08 15.86 7.92
CA LYS A 94 -14.46 16.14 7.47
C LYS A 94 -15.50 16.06 8.60
N GLY A 95 -15.18 15.38 9.70
CA GLY A 95 -16.05 15.25 10.89
C GLY A 95 -15.92 16.38 11.92
N ARG A 96 -14.85 17.19 11.87
CA ARG A 96 -14.69 18.38 12.72
C ARG A 96 -15.18 19.64 12.00
N GLY A 97 -16.47 19.65 11.70
CA GLY A 97 -17.17 20.89 11.36
C GLY A 97 -17.24 21.81 12.60
N PHE A 98 -16.47 22.89 12.56
CA PHE A 98 -16.88 24.26 12.90
C PHE A 98 -17.51 24.55 14.28
N SER A 99 -16.81 25.32 15.15
CA SER A 99 -17.51 26.31 16.02
C SER A 99 -16.65 27.40 16.70
N ILE A 100 -15.32 27.36 16.75
CA ILE A 100 -14.52 28.48 17.32
C ILE A 100 -13.22 28.61 16.54
N VAL A 101 -13.14 29.53 15.58
CA VAL A 101 -12.02 30.48 15.33
C VAL A 101 -12.51 31.35 14.18
N SER A 102 -13.42 32.29 14.47
CA SER A 102 -13.87 33.24 13.47
C SER A 102 -12.90 34.39 13.22
N ASP A 103 -11.88 34.64 14.05
CA ASP A 103 -11.10 35.89 13.88
C ASP A 103 -9.61 35.75 14.19
N THR A 104 -8.88 34.89 13.45
CA THR A 104 -7.43 35.13 13.31
C THR A 104 -7.20 36.18 12.21
N PRO A 105 -6.43 37.24 12.48
CA PRO A 105 -6.18 38.34 11.54
C PRO A 105 -5.41 37.91 10.27
N GLU A 106 -4.90 36.69 10.24
CA GLU A 106 -4.34 36.03 9.06
C GLU A 106 -5.43 35.52 8.11
N MET A 107 -6.48 34.89 8.64
CA MET A 107 -7.55 34.28 7.85
C MET A 107 -8.38 35.35 7.11
N GLN A 108 -8.53 36.53 7.71
CA GLN A 108 -9.21 37.67 7.07
C GLN A 108 -8.40 38.29 5.93
N ARG A 109 -7.06 38.30 6.02
CA ARG A 109 -6.20 38.80 4.94
C ARG A 109 -6.28 37.90 3.72
N LEU A 110 -6.18 36.58 3.92
CA LEU A 110 -6.27 35.60 2.84
C LEU A 110 -7.62 35.65 2.13
N ARG A 111 -8.74 35.75 2.87
CA ARG A 111 -10.08 35.89 2.28
C ARG A 111 -10.25 37.16 1.46
N ARG A 112 -9.80 38.31 1.95
CA ARG A 112 -9.87 39.58 1.19
C ARG A 112 -9.03 39.53 -0.08
N THR A 113 -7.82 38.99 0.00
CA THR A 113 -6.96 38.82 -1.18
C THR A 113 -7.59 37.84 -2.17
N GLN A 114 -8.19 36.74 -1.70
CA GLN A 114 -8.86 35.76 -2.54
C GLN A 114 -10.15 36.31 -3.20
N GLU A 115 -10.96 37.06 -2.47
CA GLU A 115 -12.15 37.75 -3.00
C GLU A 115 -11.79 38.80 -4.05
N GLN A 116 -10.66 39.51 -3.86
CA GLN A 116 -10.14 40.47 -4.84
C GLN A 116 -9.58 39.82 -6.11
N ILE A 117 -9.09 38.57 -6.03
CA ILE A 117 -8.51 37.83 -7.16
C ILE A 117 -9.58 37.05 -7.95
N SER A 118 -10.76 36.80 -7.36
CA SER A 118 -11.80 36.01 -8.02
C SER A 118 -12.45 36.71 -9.24
N ILE A 119 -12.57 35.96 -10.35
CA ILE A 119 -13.16 36.39 -11.64
C ILE A 119 -14.63 36.83 -11.49
N ALA A 120 -15.33 36.29 -10.49
CA ALA A 120 -16.75 36.58 -10.23
C ALA A 120 -17.00 38.06 -9.84
N LYS A 121 -16.09 38.69 -9.09
CA LYS A 121 -16.22 40.11 -8.73
C LYS A 121 -16.03 41.02 -9.96
N TYR A 122 -15.09 40.67 -10.83
CA TYR A 122 -14.87 41.35 -12.10
C TYR A 122 -16.11 41.29 -13.01
N HIS A 123 -16.84 40.16 -12.99
CA HIS A 123 -18.07 40.02 -13.78
C HIS A 123 -19.25 40.81 -13.18
N GLU A 124 -19.40 40.84 -11.86
CA GLU A 124 -20.45 41.62 -11.17
C GLU A 124 -20.23 43.14 -11.33
N ASP A 125 -18.98 43.60 -11.20
CA ASP A 125 -18.63 45.02 -11.41
C ASP A 125 -18.79 45.42 -12.90
N PHE A 126 -18.53 44.52 -13.84
CA PHE A 126 -18.79 44.71 -15.28
C PHE A 126 -20.29 44.84 -15.62
N GLU A 127 -21.13 44.00 -15.02
CA GLU A 127 -22.59 44.09 -15.17
C GLU A 127 -23.15 45.35 -14.51
N ARG A 128 -22.61 45.75 -13.35
CA ARG A 128 -22.97 46.97 -12.63
C ARG A 128 -22.62 48.25 -13.42
N ALA A 129 -21.56 48.21 -14.23
CA ALA A 129 -21.16 49.31 -15.11
C ALA A 129 -22.09 49.48 -16.33
N ARG A 130 -22.79 48.43 -16.78
CA ARG A 130 -23.79 48.52 -17.87
C ARG A 130 -25.14 49.11 -17.43
N GLY A 131 -25.37 49.31 -16.14
CA GLY A 131 -26.64 49.79 -15.57
C GLY A 131 -26.87 51.32 -15.59
N ARG A 132 -26.03 52.13 -16.25
CA ARG A 132 -26.22 53.59 -16.33
C ARG A 132 -26.09 54.14 -17.76
N GLY A 133 -27.24 54.29 -18.43
CA GLY A 133 -27.56 55.46 -19.28
C GLY A 133 -27.19 55.46 -20.78
N SER A 134 -28.24 55.33 -21.60
CA SER A 134 -28.54 56.05 -22.87
C SER A 134 -28.06 55.52 -24.25
N THR A 135 -29.04 55.42 -25.16
CA THR A 135 -29.15 54.95 -26.58
C THR A 135 -28.74 56.05 -27.62
N PRO A 136 -28.73 55.88 -28.99
CA PRO A 136 -29.51 54.95 -29.85
C PRO A 136 -28.91 54.40 -31.20
N GLY A 137 -29.63 53.42 -31.79
CA GLY A 137 -29.63 53.02 -33.24
C GLY A 137 -28.51 52.06 -33.65
N LEU A 138 -28.68 50.96 -34.39
CA LEU A 138 -29.56 50.68 -35.52
C LEU A 138 -29.59 49.14 -35.81
N GLU A 139 -30.79 48.60 -36.11
CA GLU A 139 -31.14 47.47 -37.03
C GLU A 139 -30.75 45.99 -36.76
N ASP A 140 -31.69 45.14 -37.16
CA ASP A 140 -31.92 43.68 -37.00
C ASP A 140 -31.21 42.85 -38.11
N PRO A 141 -31.48 41.54 -38.36
CA PRO A 141 -31.29 40.30 -37.60
C PRO A 141 -30.26 39.34 -38.28
N SER A 142 -30.05 38.17 -37.65
CA SER A 142 -29.59 36.88 -38.22
C SER A 142 -28.09 36.54 -38.28
N MET A 143 -27.73 35.62 -37.39
CA MET A 143 -26.91 34.42 -37.63
C MET A 143 -25.54 34.61 -38.28
N GLU A 144 -24.55 35.01 -37.50
CA GLU A 144 -23.17 34.59 -37.75
C GLU A 144 -22.51 34.13 -36.44
N ARG A 145 -21.92 32.96 -36.58
CA ARG A 145 -21.31 32.10 -35.58
C ARG A 145 -19.89 32.61 -35.44
N GLU A 146 -19.54 33.32 -34.37
CA GLU A 146 -18.12 33.54 -34.02
C GLU A 146 -17.94 33.89 -32.53
N THR A 147 -17.38 32.91 -31.82
CA THR A 147 -16.28 32.99 -30.84
C THR A 147 -16.42 33.90 -29.61
N GLN A 148 -16.42 33.30 -28.40
CA GLN A 148 -15.21 33.23 -27.55
C GLN A 148 -15.57 32.88 -26.09
N CYS A 149 -15.23 31.65 -25.68
CA CYS A 149 -15.07 31.27 -24.29
C CYS A 149 -13.58 31.38 -23.98
N ASP A 150 -13.19 32.20 -23.01
CA ASP A 150 -11.84 32.21 -22.45
C ASP A 150 -11.58 30.88 -21.74
N VAL A 151 -11.10 29.91 -22.50
CA VAL A 151 -10.29 28.81 -21.99
C VAL A 151 -8.86 29.29 -22.13
N SER A 152 -8.16 29.35 -21.01
CA SER A 152 -6.71 29.59 -20.91
C SER A 152 -5.97 28.98 -22.10
N PRO A 153 -4.97 29.67 -22.69
CA PRO A 153 -4.29 29.22 -23.89
C PRO A 153 -3.38 28.04 -23.56
N SER A 154 -3.94 26.84 -23.57
CA SER A 154 -3.25 25.56 -23.68
C SER A 154 -4.11 24.52 -24.42
N PHE A 155 -5.11 24.96 -25.20
CA PHE A 155 -5.69 24.17 -26.27
C PHE A 155 -4.76 24.23 -27.49
N CYS A 156 -3.55 23.68 -27.34
CA CYS A 156 -2.62 23.51 -28.46
C CYS A 156 -1.85 22.21 -28.22
N LEU A 157 -2.10 21.25 -29.12
CA LEU A 157 -1.64 19.86 -29.16
C LEU A 157 -2.53 18.91 -28.35
N GLN A 158 -3.67 18.49 -28.93
CA GLN A 158 -4.17 17.14 -28.68
C GLN A 158 -3.08 16.20 -29.19
N ARG A 159 -2.11 15.88 -28.33
CA ARG A 159 -1.06 14.92 -28.65
C ARG A 159 -1.77 13.57 -28.77
N VAL A 160 -2.01 13.17 -30.02
CA VAL A 160 -2.53 11.86 -30.34
C VAL A 160 -1.35 10.92 -30.29
N TYR A 161 -1.50 9.78 -29.60
CA TYR A 161 -0.45 8.79 -29.52
C TYR A 161 -0.86 7.52 -30.24
N ARG A 162 0.11 6.79 -30.77
CA ARG A 162 -0.11 5.48 -31.37
C ARG A 162 0.66 4.43 -30.59
N ALA A 163 -0.02 3.36 -30.24
CA ALA A 163 0.61 2.20 -29.62
C ALA A 163 1.60 1.53 -30.58
N LEU A 164 2.80 1.25 -30.11
CA LEU A 164 3.85 0.53 -30.83
C LEU A 164 3.80 -0.99 -30.58
N TYR A 165 3.15 -1.39 -29.48
CA TYR A 165 3.09 -2.79 -29.03
C TYR A 165 1.75 -3.09 -28.39
N ASP A 166 1.38 -4.36 -28.38
CA ASP A 166 0.24 -4.85 -27.60
C ASP A 166 0.53 -4.71 -26.09
N TYR A 167 -0.45 -4.19 -25.35
CA TYR A 167 -0.38 -4.09 -23.90
C TYR A 167 -1.69 -4.55 -23.26
N ALA A 168 -1.57 -5.42 -22.26
CA ALA A 168 -2.69 -5.88 -21.47
C ALA A 168 -2.60 -5.26 -20.07
N ALA A 169 -3.65 -4.53 -19.69
CA ALA A 169 -3.81 -3.99 -18.34
C ALA A 169 -3.65 -5.10 -17.29
N GLN A 170 -2.81 -4.83 -16.30
CA GLN A 170 -2.53 -5.68 -15.15
C GLN A 170 -3.42 -5.33 -13.95
N ASP A 171 -3.83 -4.07 -13.84
CA ASP A 171 -4.69 -3.56 -12.78
C ASP A 171 -5.94 -2.81 -13.34
N HIS A 172 -6.88 -2.48 -12.46
CA HIS A 172 -8.18 -1.90 -12.77
C HIS A 172 -8.12 -0.44 -13.26
N ASP A 173 -7.04 0.26 -12.98
CA ASP A 173 -6.77 1.63 -13.38
C ASP A 173 -5.98 1.74 -14.70
N GLU A 174 -5.55 0.61 -15.26
CA GLU A 174 -4.81 0.52 -16.53
C GLU A 174 -5.72 0.23 -17.74
N VAL A 175 -5.25 0.56 -18.95
CA VAL A 175 -5.94 0.27 -20.21
C VAL A 175 -5.20 -0.72 -21.10
N SER A 176 -5.92 -1.73 -21.58
CA SER A 176 -5.42 -2.64 -22.61
C SER A 176 -5.59 -2.05 -24.01
N PHE A 177 -4.52 -2.05 -24.80
CA PHE A 177 -4.49 -1.61 -26.18
C PHE A 177 -3.66 -2.58 -27.04
N ARG A 178 -3.81 -2.47 -28.36
CA ARG A 178 -3.09 -3.28 -29.34
C ARG A 178 -2.13 -2.41 -30.13
N ASP A 179 -1.12 -3.02 -30.74
CA ASP A 179 -0.25 -2.34 -31.71
C ASP A 179 -1.10 -1.60 -32.75
N GLY A 180 -0.75 -0.34 -32.95
CA GLY A 180 -1.45 0.58 -33.84
C GLY A 180 -2.71 1.24 -33.28
N ASP A 181 -3.13 0.95 -32.04
CA ASP A 181 -4.26 1.65 -31.42
C ASP A 181 -3.92 3.14 -31.19
N VAL A 182 -4.92 3.99 -31.41
CA VAL A 182 -4.82 5.45 -31.24
C VAL A 182 -5.30 5.84 -29.84
N ILE A 183 -4.50 6.66 -29.16
CA ILE A 183 -4.75 7.15 -27.81
C ILE A 183 -4.92 8.68 -27.87
N VAL A 184 -6.03 9.14 -27.33
CA VAL A 184 -6.41 10.55 -27.30
C VAL A 184 -6.48 11.06 -25.87
N ASN A 185 -6.43 12.39 -25.71
CA ASN A 185 -6.43 13.07 -24.40
C ASN A 185 -5.31 12.56 -23.48
N ALA A 186 -4.16 12.23 -24.06
CA ALA A 186 -3.05 11.67 -23.31
C ALA A 186 -2.38 12.74 -22.45
N GLN A 187 -2.25 12.48 -21.16
CA GLN A 187 -1.60 13.34 -20.18
C GLN A 187 -0.47 12.58 -19.49
N PRO A 188 0.80 13.05 -19.55
CA PRO A 188 1.90 12.42 -18.84
C PRO A 188 1.68 12.58 -17.32
N ILE A 189 1.85 11.49 -16.58
CA ILE A 189 1.79 11.51 -15.11
C ILE A 189 3.21 11.60 -14.58
N ASP A 190 4.07 10.67 -15.01
CA ASP A 190 5.49 10.57 -14.67
C ASP A 190 6.31 10.12 -15.90
N GLU A 191 7.61 9.83 -15.69
CA GLU A 191 8.51 9.43 -16.78
C GLU A 191 8.23 8.02 -17.34
N GLY A 192 7.42 7.20 -16.64
CA GLY A 192 7.11 5.83 -17.04
C GLY A 192 5.68 5.64 -17.55
N TRP A 193 4.75 6.50 -17.12
CA TRP A 193 3.32 6.32 -17.27
C TRP A 193 2.60 7.57 -17.76
N MET A 194 1.60 7.35 -18.59
CA MET A 194 0.66 8.37 -19.03
C MET A 194 -0.78 7.89 -18.87
N TYR A 195 -1.69 8.83 -18.68
CA TYR A 195 -3.13 8.57 -18.76
C TYR A 195 -3.58 8.79 -20.19
N GLY A 196 -4.48 7.96 -20.71
CA GLY A 196 -5.05 8.19 -22.03
C GLY A 196 -6.30 7.37 -22.30
N THR A 197 -7.02 7.77 -23.34
CA THR A 197 -8.24 7.08 -23.80
C THR A 197 -7.96 6.34 -25.10
N VAL A 198 -8.13 5.03 -25.10
CA VAL A 198 -7.98 4.19 -26.30
C VAL A 198 -9.18 4.41 -27.22
N GLN A 199 -8.97 4.96 -28.42
CA GLN A 199 -10.04 5.29 -29.36
C GLN A 199 -10.86 4.07 -29.80
N ARG A 200 -10.21 2.91 -29.95
CA ARG A 200 -10.87 1.65 -30.38
C ARG A 200 -11.86 1.11 -29.35
N THR A 201 -11.53 1.19 -28.06
CA THR A 201 -12.33 0.59 -26.98
C THR A 201 -13.13 1.62 -26.18
N GLY A 202 -12.78 2.90 -26.30
CA GLY A 202 -13.32 3.99 -25.47
C GLY A 202 -12.89 3.91 -24.00
N LYS A 203 -12.02 2.97 -23.63
CA LYS A 203 -11.55 2.81 -22.25
C LYS A 203 -10.43 3.80 -21.97
N SER A 204 -10.49 4.40 -20.77
CA SER A 204 -9.51 5.38 -20.32
C SER A 204 -8.83 4.89 -19.04
N GLY A 205 -7.53 5.11 -18.93
CA GLY A 205 -6.73 4.63 -17.81
C GLY A 205 -5.24 4.86 -18.04
N MET A 206 -4.45 4.27 -17.17
CA MET A 206 -2.99 4.35 -17.18
C MET A 206 -2.41 3.42 -18.25
N LEU A 207 -1.36 3.90 -18.90
CA LEU A 207 -0.59 3.15 -19.87
C LEU A 207 0.89 3.55 -19.84
N PRO A 208 1.80 2.61 -20.14
CA PRO A 208 3.22 2.88 -20.15
C PRO A 208 3.59 3.84 -21.28
N ALA A 209 4.29 4.93 -20.96
CA ALA A 209 4.64 5.96 -21.92
C ALA A 209 5.58 5.47 -23.02
N ASN A 210 6.45 4.49 -22.71
CA ASN A 210 7.39 3.89 -23.67
C ASN A 210 6.73 2.97 -24.71
N TYR A 211 5.45 2.65 -24.53
CA TYR A 211 4.72 1.76 -25.45
C TYR A 211 3.96 2.53 -26.52
N VAL A 212 4.00 3.86 -26.46
CA VAL A 212 3.21 4.72 -27.33
C VAL A 212 4.05 5.87 -27.84
N GLU A 213 3.88 6.19 -29.12
CA GLU A 213 4.61 7.25 -29.80
C GLU A 213 3.67 8.41 -30.10
N CYS A 214 4.15 9.65 -29.93
CA CYS A 214 3.37 10.83 -30.27
C CYS A 214 3.26 10.93 -31.79
N CYS A 215 2.04 10.81 -32.31
CA CYS A 215 1.71 11.13 -33.70
C CYS A 215 1.73 12.65 -33.84
N ASN A 216 2.85 13.18 -34.37
CA ASN A 216 2.94 14.57 -34.81
C ASN A 216 2.21 14.78 -36.14
#